data_AF-A0A0D0DBE1-F1
#
_entry.id   AF-A0A0D0DBE1-F1
#
_cell.length_a   1.000
_cell.length_b   1.000
_cell.length_c   1.000
_cell.angle_alpha   90.00
_cell.angle_beta   90.00
_cell.angle_gamma   90.00
#
_symmetry.space_group_name_H-M   'P 1'
#
loop_
_entity.id
_entity.type
_entity.pdbx_description
1 polymer ?
#
loop_
_entity_poly.entity_id
_entity_poly.type
_entity_poly.pdbx_seq_one_letter_code
_entity_poly.pdbx_strand_id
1 'polypeptide(L)' 'VVVWRYEMHLPIDEIVTHSGLCCATIYNILRLQEDFGTPDNPTALPTGRHHSLDAQGLSYIQALLHANPTLF' A
#
# COMPACT_ATOMS: atom_id res chain seq x y z
N VAL A 1 -5.01 15.57 7.59
CA VAL A 1 -6.30 15.02 8.10
C VAL A 1 -6.28 14.80 9.61
N VAL A 2 -5.44 13.92 10.15
CA VAL A 2 -5.38 13.64 11.61
C VAL A 2 -5.07 14.90 12.43
N VAL A 3 -3.97 15.60 12.13
CA VAL A 3 -3.60 16.88 12.78
C VAL A 3 -4.73 17.90 12.67
N TRP A 4 -5.29 18.07 11.47
CA TRP A 4 -6.41 18.99 11.24
C TRP A 4 -7.63 18.68 12.13
N ARG A 5 -7.93 17.40 12.36
CA ARG A 5 -9.07 16.99 13.16
C ARG A 5 -8.82 17.09 14.67
N TYR A 6 -7.67 16.62 15.15
CA TYR A 6 -7.41 16.47 16.58
C TYR A 6 -6.67 17.64 17.21
N GLU A 7 -5.76 18.30 16.48
CA GLU A 7 -5.00 19.44 17.01
C GLU A 7 -5.64 20.77 16.65
N MET A 8 -6.15 20.89 15.42
CA MET A 8 -6.76 22.14 14.93
C MET A 8 -8.29 22.16 15.03
N HIS A 9 -8.91 21.06 15.47
CA HIS A 9 -10.36 20.92 15.66
C HIS A 9 -11.22 21.32 14.45
N LEU A 10 -10.69 21.16 13.23
CA LEU A 10 -11.40 21.51 12.00
C LEU A 10 -12.62 20.59 11.78
N PRO A 11 -13.74 21.13 11.26
CA PRO A 11 -14.88 20.33 10.85
C PRO A 11 -14.54 19.48 9.61
N ILE A 12 -15.25 18.36 9.43
CA ILE A 12 -14.99 17.41 8.34
C ILE A 12 -15.15 18.09 6.97
N ASP A 13 -16.15 18.97 6.81
CA ASP A 13 -16.41 19.67 5.54
C ASP A 13 -15.25 20.59 5.12
N GLU A 14 -14.61 21.24 6.10
CA GLU A 14 -13.42 22.05 5.84
C GLU A 14 -12.23 21.15 5.50
N ILE A 15 -12.06 20.01 6.19
CA ILE A 15 -11.01 19.03 5.89
C ILE A 15 -11.19 18.46 4.47
N VAL A 16 -12.41 18.18 4.03
CA VAL A 16 -12.74 17.77 2.65
C VAL A 16 -12.29 18.84 1.67
N THR A 17 -12.67 20.08 1.94
CA THR A 17 -12.33 21.23 1.08
C THR A 17 -10.82 21.44 0.99
N HIS A 18 -10.08 21.32 2.10
CA HIS A 18 -8.63 21.54 2.15
C HIS A 18 -7.83 20.35 1.61
N SER A 19 -8.30 19.12 1.80
CA SER A 19 -7.60 17.90 1.34
C SER A 19 -7.92 17.54 -0.11
N GLY A 20 -9.08 17.95 -0.62
CA GLY A 20 -9.62 17.44 -1.89
C GLY A 20 -10.05 15.97 -1.83
N LEU A 21 -10.02 15.33 -0.66
CA LEU A 21 -10.44 13.94 -0.47
C LEU A 21 -11.94 13.87 -0.18
N CYS A 22 -12.58 12.79 -0.60
CA CYS A 22 -13.98 12.57 -0.27
C CYS A 22 -14.17 12.29 1.23
N CYS A 23 -15.37 12.58 1.76
CA CYS A 23 -15.69 12.37 3.17
C CYS A 23 -15.41 10.93 3.62
N ALA A 24 -15.72 9.94 2.78
CA ALA A 24 -15.52 8.53 3.10
C ALA A 24 -14.04 8.21 3.38
N THR A 25 -13.11 8.75 2.57
CA THR A 25 -11.67 8.56 2.79
C THR A 25 -11.21 9.22 4.09
N ILE A 26 -11.72 10.41 4.41
CA ILE A 26 -11.41 11.10 5.66
C ILE A 26 -11.88 10.28 6.86
N TYR A 27 -13.11 9.77 6.84
CA TYR A 27 -13.62 8.90 7.91
C TYR A 27 -12.81 7.61 8.04
N ASN A 28 -12.39 7.00 6.93
CA ASN A 28 -11.52 5.81 6.98
C ASN A 28 -10.17 6.11 7.64
N ILE A 29 -9.53 7.24 7.28
CA ILE A 29 -8.26 7.66 7.88
C ILE A 29 -8.42 7.92 9.38
N LEU A 30 -9.48 8.63 9.77
CA LEU A 30 -9.75 8.92 11.18
C LEU A 30 -10.04 7.64 11.97
N ARG A 31 -10.76 6.68 11.38
CA ARG A 31 -11.02 5.38 11.99
C ARG A 31 -9.73 4.57 12.15
N LEU A 32 -8.86 4.54 11.15
CA LEU A 32 -7.54 3.88 11.27
C LEU A 32 -6.71 4.51 12.40
N GLN A 33 -6.74 5.84 12.51
CA GLN A 33 -6.06 6.54 13.61
C GLN A 33 -6.62 6.16 14.99
N GLU A 34 -7.94 6.01 15.12
CA GLU A 34 -8.60 5.62 16.38
C GLU A 34 -8.34 4.15 16.73
N ASP A 35 -8.43 3.25 15.75
CA ASP A 35 -8.28 1.81 15.93
C ASP A 35 -6.81 1.38 16.13
N PHE A 36 -5.87 2.00 15.41
CA PHE A 36 -4.48 1.55 15.31
C PHE A 36 -3.44 2.61 15.71
N GLY A 37 -3.86 3.84 16.02
CA GLY A 37 -2.95 4.94 16.34
C GLY A 37 -2.16 5.50 15.15
N THR A 38 -2.43 5.00 13.94
CA THR A 38 -1.76 5.41 12.69
C THR A 38 -2.80 5.58 11.58
N PRO A 39 -2.64 6.58 10.68
CA PRO A 39 -3.51 6.70 9.52
C PRO A 39 -3.21 5.63 8.44
N ASP A 40 -2.10 4.92 8.55
CA ASP A 40 -1.72 3.85 7.64
C ASP A 40 -2.45 2.55 8.02
N ASN A 41 -2.94 1.81 7.02
CA ASN A 41 -3.58 0.52 7.28
C ASN A 41 -2.51 -0.53 7.61
N PRO A 42 -2.39 -1.01 8.87
CA PRO A 42 -1.36 -1.98 9.23
C PRO A 42 -1.63 -3.38 8.67
N THR A 43 -2.86 -3.63 8.21
CA THR A 43 -3.27 -4.90 7.57
C THR A 43 -3.16 -4.86 6.06
N ALA A 44 -2.74 -3.73 5.47
CA ALA A 44 -2.51 -3.65 4.05
C ALA A 44 -1.38 -4.62 3.67
N LEU A 45 -1.73 -5.64 2.90
CA LEU A 45 -0.72 -6.51 2.30
C LEU A 45 0.18 -5.66 1.40
N PRO A 46 1.51 -5.81 1.47
CA PRO A 46 2.41 -5.15 0.54
C PRO A 46 1.97 -5.46 -0.90
N THR A 47 1.86 -4.43 -1.72
CA THR A 47 1.60 -4.57 -3.15
C THR A 47 2.77 -5.31 -3.79
N GLY A 48 2.55 -6.60 -4.09
CA GLY A 48 3.55 -7.48 -4.69
C GLY A 48 3.62 -8.82 -3.96
N ARG A 49 3.39 -9.91 -4.68
CA ARG A 49 3.77 -11.24 -4.18
C ARG A 49 5.30 -11.30 -4.17
N HIS A 50 5.89 -11.86 -3.13
CA HIS A 50 7.31 -12.22 -3.16
C HIS A 50 7.56 -13.06 -4.42
N HIS A 51 8.24 -12.50 -5.42
CA HIS A 51 8.58 -13.26 -6.62
C HIS A 51 9.57 -14.34 -6.17
N SER A 52 9.12 -15.60 -6.17
CA SER A 52 9.87 -16.77 -5.69
C SER A 52 11.04 -17.18 -6.61
N LEU A 53 11.42 -16.33 -7.57
CA LEU A 53 12.55 -16.58 -8.46
C LEU A 53 13.81 -16.07 -7.79
N ASP A 54 14.44 -16.95 -7.01
CA ASP A 54 15.77 -16.74 -6.47
C ASP A 54 16.86 -16.94 -7.55
N ALA A 55 18.10 -16.63 -7.19
CA ALA A 55 19.24 -16.77 -8.11
C ALA A 55 19.42 -18.21 -8.62
N GLN A 56 18.98 -19.20 -7.84
CA GLN A 56 19.05 -20.61 -8.21
C GLN A 56 18.00 -20.95 -9.28
N GLY A 57 16.77 -20.45 -9.13
CA GLY A 57 15.72 -20.55 -10.15
C GLY A 57 16.10 -19.87 -11.46
N LEU A 58 16.74 -18.69 -11.39
CA LEU A 58 17.28 -18.01 -12.57
C LEU A 58 18.37 -18.83 -13.27
N SER A 59 19.29 -19.40 -12.49
CA SER A 59 20.38 -20.24 -13.02
C SER A 59 19.84 -21.52 -13.67
N TYR A 60 18.80 -22.12 -13.10
CA TYR A 60 18.12 -23.28 -13.67
C TYR A 60 17.46 -22.95 -15.01
N ILE A 61 16.69 -21.85 -15.08
CA ILE A 61 16.04 -21.42 -16.32
C ILE A 61 17.10 -21.13 -17.40
N GLN A 62 18.18 -20.44 -17.04
CA GLN A 62 19.28 -20.15 -17.96
C GLN A 62 19.94 -21.44 -18.47
N ALA A 63 20.23 -22.41 -17.60
CA ALA A 63 20.78 -23.70 -17.99
C ALA A 63 19.83 -24.48 -18.90
N LEU A 64 18.52 -24.46 -18.63
CA LEU A 64 17.50 -25.12 -19.43
C LEU A 64 17.42 -24.53 -20.85
N LEU A 65 17.45 -23.21 -20.96
CA LEU A 65 17.46 -22.50 -22.24
C LEU A 65 18.74 -22.76 -23.04
N HIS A 66 19.90 -22.77 -22.38
CA HIS A 66 21.17 -23.15 -23.03
C HIS A 66 21.17 -24.60 -23.53
N ALA A 67 20.57 -25.52 -22.76
CA ALA A 67 20.49 -26.93 -23.16
C ALA A 67 19.47 -27.16 -24.30
N ASN A 68 18.45 -26.31 -24.42
CA ASN A 68 17.36 -26.47 -25.38
C ASN A 68 17.06 -25.13 -26.08
N PRO A 69 17.87 -24.73 -27.06
CA PRO A 69 17.74 -23.42 -27.73
C PRO A 69 16.46 -23.29 -28.57
N THR A 70 15.70 -24.37 -28.75
CA THR A 70 14.39 -24.37 -29.44
C THR A 70 13.22 -24.01 -28.53
N LEU A 71 13.44 -23.88 -27.21
CA LEU A 71 12.43 -23.43 -26.25
C LEU A 71 12.14 -21.93 -26.32
N PHE A 72 12.92 -21.18 -27.11
CA PHE A 72 12.72 -19.76 -27.36
C PHE A 72 12.79 -19.46 -28.87
#